data_AF-A0A8T3DXY6-F1
#
_entry.id   AF-A0A8T3DXY6-F1
#
_cell.length_a   1.000
_cell.length_b   1.000
_cell.length_c   1.000
_cell.angle_alpha   90.00
_cell.angle_beta   90.00
_cell.angle_gamma   90.00
#
_symmetry.space_group_name_H-M   'P 1'
#
loop_
_entity.id
_entity.type
_entity.pdbx_description
1 polymer ?
#
loop_
_entity_poly.entity_id
_entity_poly.type
_entity_poly.pdbx_seq_one_letter_code
_entity_poly.pdbx_strand_id
1 'polypeptide(L)'
;MFVTVRFGEGQSKIFNTNCRIINFIHCLKQRCNVDPEECVDLVDKTGDLVNLSEREQSVERANCLLRDRHSYILIRVIRGDGMEGHKYEPLLKDLGKNYPELAEILKKLSNPHRERDKRNYSRRGWPQRDAPVNHTSRSKRAATPKKNSAIMIRS
;
A
#
# COMPACT_ATOMS: atom_id res chain seq x y z
N MET A 1 -10.28 22.36 -22.34
CA MET A 1 -9.48 21.83 -21.22
C MET A 1 -9.36 20.33 -21.42
N PHE A 2 -8.14 19.79 -21.52
CA PHE A 2 -7.97 18.38 -21.88
C PHE A 2 -6.74 17.75 -21.22
N VAL A 3 -6.74 16.42 -21.13
CA VAL A 3 -5.62 15.60 -20.70
C VAL A 3 -5.35 14.49 -21.70
N THR A 4 -4.12 13.96 -21.66
CA THR A 4 -3.74 12.77 -22.43
C THR A 4 -3.64 11.58 -21.48
N VAL A 5 -4.33 10.49 -21.80
CA VAL A 5 -4.22 9.23 -21.04
C VAL A 5 -3.53 8.19 -21.90
N ARG A 6 -2.54 7.50 -21.33
CA ARG A 6 -1.75 6.43 -21.97
C ARG A 6 -2.11 5.06 -21.41
N PHE A 7 -2.26 4.09 -22.30
CA PHE A 7 -2.69 2.72 -21.99
C PHE A 7 -2.34 1.76 -23.15
N GLY A 8 -2.65 0.48 -22.98
CA GLY A 8 -2.48 -0.57 -23.98
C GLY A 8 -1.04 -0.70 -24.48
N GLU A 9 -0.89 -0.93 -25.77
CA GLU A 9 0.40 -1.06 -26.47
C GLU A 9 0.95 0.31 -26.88
N GLY A 10 1.13 1.20 -25.89
CA GLY A 10 1.63 2.56 -26.15
C GLY A 10 0.59 3.52 -26.74
N GLN A 11 -0.70 3.17 -26.67
CA GLN A 11 -1.79 4.01 -27.14
C GLN A 11 -1.95 5.25 -26.24
N SER A 12 -2.48 6.32 -26.83
CA SER A 12 -2.88 7.50 -26.08
C SER A 12 -4.19 8.07 -26.60
N LYS A 13 -5.01 8.63 -25.70
CA LYS A 13 -6.27 9.29 -26.04
C LYS A 13 -6.40 10.60 -25.27
N ILE A 14 -6.97 11.60 -25.94
CA ILE A 14 -7.29 12.90 -25.35
C ILE A 14 -8.71 12.88 -24.79
N PHE A 15 -8.85 13.39 -23.56
CA PHE A 15 -10.13 13.48 -22.86
C PHE A 15 -10.42 14.92 -22.45
N ASN A 16 -11.66 15.36 -22.67
CA ASN A 16 -12.14 16.66 -22.19
C ASN A 16 -12.38 16.58 -20.68
N THR A 17 -11.83 17.53 -19.93
CA THR A 17 -12.00 17.61 -18.46
C THR A 17 -13.14 18.53 -18.04
N ASN A 18 -13.78 19.22 -19.00
CA ASN A 18 -14.98 20.05 -18.78
C ASN A 18 -16.26 19.20 -18.74
N CYS A 19 -16.25 18.11 -17.97
CA CYS A 19 -17.40 17.25 -17.72
C CYS A 19 -17.40 16.80 -16.25
N ARG A 20 -18.49 16.15 -15.82
CA ARG A 20 -18.55 15.54 -14.48
C ARG A 20 -17.58 14.36 -14.38
N ILE A 21 -17.03 14.12 -13.19
CA ILE A 21 -16.10 13.00 -12.93
C ILE A 21 -16.73 11.67 -13.35
N ILE A 22 -18.00 11.41 -13.00
CA ILE A 22 -18.72 10.20 -13.43
C ILE A 22 -18.73 10.01 -14.95
N ASN A 23 -18.94 11.09 -15.72
CA ASN A 23 -18.94 11.04 -17.18
C ASN A 23 -17.52 10.85 -17.73
N PHE A 24 -16.53 11.48 -17.09
CA PHE A 24 -15.12 11.30 -17.44
C PHE A 24 -14.71 9.83 -17.29
N ILE A 25 -15.03 9.21 -16.15
CA ILE A 25 -14.70 7.82 -15.86
C ILE A 25 -15.43 6.87 -16.81
N HIS A 26 -16.72 7.10 -17.07
CA HIS A 26 -17.48 6.32 -18.06
C HIS A 26 -16.83 6.37 -19.45
N CYS A 27 -16.53 7.57 -19.95
CA CYS A 27 -15.85 7.75 -21.23
C CYS A 27 -14.44 7.15 -21.24
N LEU A 28 -13.71 7.22 -20.12
CA LEU A 28 -12.39 6.64 -19.96
C LEU A 28 -12.45 5.12 -20.13
N LYS A 29 -13.34 4.44 -19.40
CA LYS A 29 -13.52 2.99 -19.51
C LYS A 29 -13.93 2.58 -20.93
N GLN A 30 -14.96 3.23 -21.47
CA GLN A 30 -15.46 2.96 -22.82
C GLN A 30 -14.39 3.13 -23.91
N ARG A 31 -13.64 4.24 -23.86
CA ARG A 31 -12.65 4.55 -24.91
C ARG A 31 -11.35 3.80 -24.73
N CYS A 32 -11.03 3.31 -23.53
CA CYS A 32 -9.82 2.52 -23.29
C CYS A 32 -10.10 1.01 -23.28
N ASN A 33 -11.33 0.60 -23.65
CA ASN A 33 -11.75 -0.80 -23.70
C ASN A 33 -11.58 -1.53 -22.35
N VAL A 34 -11.89 -0.82 -21.27
CA VAL A 34 -11.93 -1.36 -19.90
C VAL A 34 -13.36 -1.75 -19.57
N ASP A 35 -13.52 -2.86 -18.87
CA ASP A 35 -14.82 -3.32 -18.40
C ASP A 35 -15.51 -2.24 -17.53
N PRO A 36 -16.81 -1.95 -17.73
CA PRO A 36 -17.54 -0.96 -16.94
C PRO A 36 -17.48 -1.19 -15.41
N GLU A 37 -17.42 -2.45 -14.98
CA GLU A 37 -17.42 -2.86 -13.57
C GLU A 37 -16.03 -2.75 -12.92
N GLU A 38 -14.96 -2.66 -13.72
CA GLU A 38 -13.61 -2.53 -13.19
C GLU A 38 -13.36 -1.14 -12.59
N CYS A 39 -12.76 -1.08 -11.41
CA CYS A 39 -12.30 0.17 -10.82
C CYS A 39 -11.02 0.65 -11.52
N VAL A 40 -10.99 1.92 -11.92
CA VAL A 40 -9.84 2.53 -12.59
C VAL A 40 -9.39 3.80 -11.89
N ASP A 41 -8.12 4.14 -12.07
CA ASP A 41 -7.56 5.42 -11.67
C ASP A 41 -6.51 5.88 -12.68
N LEU A 42 -5.98 7.08 -12.46
CA LEU A 42 -4.90 7.68 -13.22
C LEU A 42 -3.73 7.97 -12.29
N VAL A 43 -2.52 7.67 -12.79
CA VAL A 43 -1.26 8.06 -12.14
C VAL A 43 -0.50 8.98 -13.08
N ASP A 44 0.13 10.02 -12.53
CA ASP A 44 1.03 10.86 -13.32
C ASP A 44 2.45 10.27 -13.40
N LYS A 45 3.36 11.00 -14.06
CA LYS A 45 4.75 10.56 -14.23
C LYS A 45 5.56 10.56 -12.92
N THR A 46 5.10 11.30 -11.90
CA THR A 46 5.76 11.37 -10.59
C THR A 46 5.26 10.29 -9.64
N GLY A 47 4.19 9.58 -10.01
CA GLY A 47 3.60 8.52 -9.19
C GLY A 47 2.44 8.99 -8.33
N ASP A 48 1.93 10.20 -8.55
CA ASP A 48 0.79 10.74 -7.80
C ASP A 48 -0.52 10.20 -8.40
N LEU A 49 -1.35 9.61 -7.53
CA LEU A 49 -2.68 9.14 -7.89
C LEU A 49 -3.68 10.29 -7.95
N VAL A 50 -4.57 10.24 -8.93
CA VAL A 50 -5.68 11.19 -9.06
C VAL A 50 -6.83 10.84 -8.10
N ASN A 51 -6.95 9.57 -7.71
CA ASN A 51 -8.01 9.03 -6.84
C ASN A 51 -9.41 9.09 -7.49
N LEU A 52 -9.49 8.83 -8.80
CA LEU A 52 -10.77 8.71 -9.52
C LEU A 52 -11.65 7.59 -8.94
N SER A 53 -11.05 6.48 -8.50
CA SER A 53 -11.76 5.34 -7.94
C SER A 53 -12.52 5.66 -6.65
N GLU A 54 -12.14 6.71 -5.94
CA GLU A 54 -12.86 7.21 -4.75
C GLU A 54 -13.96 8.21 -5.09
N ARG A 55 -14.05 8.63 -6.35
CA ARG A 55 -14.93 9.69 -6.85
C ARG A 55 -15.80 9.22 -8.01
N GLU A 56 -15.97 7.90 -8.19
CA GLU A 56 -16.72 7.32 -9.32
C GLU A 56 -18.15 7.85 -9.43
N GLN A 57 -18.79 8.16 -8.30
CA GLN A 57 -20.15 8.70 -8.24
C GLN A 57 -20.20 10.22 -8.06
N SER A 58 -19.06 10.90 -8.13
CA SER A 58 -18.99 12.35 -7.90
C SER A 58 -19.61 13.14 -9.06
N VAL A 59 -20.42 14.14 -8.69
CA VAL A 59 -21.00 15.13 -9.61
C VAL A 59 -20.09 16.33 -9.86
N GLU A 60 -18.94 16.39 -9.19
CA GLU A 60 -17.92 17.42 -9.39
C GLU A 60 -17.33 17.35 -10.80
N ARG A 61 -16.66 18.43 -11.21
CA ARG A 61 -16.00 18.50 -12.52
C ARG A 61 -14.64 17.80 -12.48
N ALA A 62 -14.31 17.10 -13.57
CA ALA A 62 -13.05 16.38 -13.69
C ALA A 62 -11.83 17.32 -13.66
N ASN A 63 -11.98 18.57 -14.11
CA ASN A 63 -10.94 19.59 -14.04
C ASN A 63 -10.59 20.05 -12.61
N CYS A 64 -11.34 19.65 -11.58
CA CYS A 64 -10.94 19.85 -10.18
C CYS A 64 -9.82 18.89 -9.76
N LEU A 65 -9.70 17.74 -10.41
CA LEU A 65 -8.69 16.71 -10.11
C LEU A 65 -7.56 16.67 -11.15
N LEU A 66 -7.90 16.94 -12.41
CA LEU A 66 -7.01 16.76 -13.55
C LEU A 66 -6.37 18.07 -13.97
N ARG A 67 -5.04 18.06 -14.07
CA ARG A 67 -4.25 19.22 -14.50
C ARG A 67 -4.28 19.38 -16.02
N ASP A 68 -4.40 20.61 -16.48
CA ASP A 68 -4.49 20.93 -17.90
C ASP A 68 -3.29 20.50 -18.72
N ARG A 69 -3.58 19.88 -19.87
CA ARG A 69 -2.58 19.40 -20.84
C ARG A 69 -1.58 18.42 -20.21
N HIS A 70 -1.94 17.80 -19.09
CA HIS A 70 -1.11 16.83 -18.41
C HIS A 70 -1.28 15.42 -19.00
N SER A 71 -0.25 14.60 -18.84
CA SER A 71 -0.25 13.21 -19.29
C SER A 71 -0.35 12.27 -18.10
N TYR A 72 -1.27 11.33 -18.18
CA TYR A 72 -1.51 10.31 -17.16
C TYR A 72 -1.39 8.91 -17.75
N ILE A 73 -1.13 7.94 -16.89
CA ILE A 73 -1.13 6.51 -17.22
C ILE A 73 -2.36 5.89 -16.57
N LEU A 74 -3.11 5.11 -17.36
CA LEU A 74 -4.28 4.39 -16.88
C LEU A 74 -3.85 3.19 -16.04
N ILE A 75 -4.46 3.06 -14.86
CA ILE A 75 -4.25 1.93 -13.97
C ILE A 75 -5.59 1.32 -13.56
N ARG A 76 -5.59 0.01 -13.33
CA ARG A 76 -6.67 -0.73 -12.68
C ARG A 76 -6.43 -0.73 -11.18
N VAL A 77 -7.49 -0.53 -10.41
CA VAL A 77 -7.46 -0.59 -8.95
C VAL A 77 -8.19 -1.86 -8.52
N ILE A 78 -7.44 -2.80 -7.95
CA ILE A 78 -8.01 -4.00 -7.33
C ILE A 78 -8.14 -3.71 -5.84
N ARG A 79 -9.37 -3.58 -5.37
CA ARG A 79 -9.66 -3.28 -3.96
C ARG A 79 -9.39 -4.54 -3.13
N GLY A 80 -8.39 -4.47 -2.24
CA GLY A 80 -8.14 -5.50 -1.23
C GLY A 80 -9.22 -5.54 -0.15
N ASP A 81 -9.31 -6.67 0.54
CA ASP A 81 -10.30 -6.97 1.56
C ASP A 81 -9.81 -6.61 2.97
N GLY A 82 -9.89 -5.33 3.33
CA GLY A 82 -9.67 -4.85 4.70
C GLY A 82 -8.22 -4.95 5.21
N MET A 83 -7.68 -6.17 5.36
CA MET A 83 -6.29 -6.43 5.75
C MET A 83 -5.31 -6.27 4.58
N GLU A 84 -5.75 -6.48 3.34
CA GLU A 84 -4.94 -6.25 2.15
C GLU A 84 -5.19 -4.85 1.58
N GLY A 85 -4.12 -4.12 1.27
CA GLY A 85 -4.19 -2.80 0.64
C GLY A 85 -4.72 -2.89 -0.79
N HIS A 86 -5.03 -1.75 -1.41
CA HIS A 86 -5.35 -1.72 -2.84
C HIS A 86 -4.14 -2.13 -3.67
N LYS A 87 -4.36 -2.93 -4.71
CA LYS A 87 -3.34 -3.25 -5.71
C LYS A 87 -3.58 -2.41 -6.96
N TYR A 88 -2.50 -1.82 -7.47
CA TYR A 88 -2.52 -0.97 -8.65
C TYR A 88 -1.82 -1.67 -9.81
N GLU A 89 -2.58 -1.99 -10.85
CA GLU A 89 -2.07 -2.66 -12.05
C GLU A 89 -2.05 -1.70 -13.23
N PRO A 90 -0.89 -1.42 -13.84
CA PRO A 90 -0.85 -0.55 -15.00
C PRO A 90 -1.50 -1.21 -16.21
N LEU A 91 -2.39 -0.48 -16.88
CA LEU A 91 -2.99 -0.89 -18.14
C LEU A 91 -2.14 -0.44 -19.34
N LEU A 92 -0.89 -0.03 -19.12
CA LEU A 92 0.10 0.31 -20.15
C LEU A 92 1.15 -0.80 -20.23
N LYS A 93 1.32 -1.39 -21.42
CA LYS A 93 2.38 -2.38 -21.67
C LYS A 93 3.76 -1.73 -21.58
N ASP A 94 4.74 -2.53 -21.20
CA ASP A 94 6.14 -2.13 -21.06
C ASP A 94 6.36 -0.94 -20.11
N LEU A 95 5.48 -0.75 -19.12
CA LEU A 95 5.66 0.29 -18.09
C LEU A 95 7.03 0.15 -17.43
N GLY A 96 7.43 -1.06 -17.03
CA GLY A 96 8.73 -1.29 -16.38
C GLY A 96 9.94 -0.97 -17.27
N LYS A 97 9.80 -1.02 -18.59
CA LYS A 97 10.86 -0.68 -19.54
C LYS A 97 10.92 0.83 -19.78
N ASN A 98 9.76 1.46 -19.92
CA ASN A 98 9.65 2.87 -20.31
C ASN A 98 9.65 3.83 -19.11
N TYR A 99 9.18 3.36 -17.95
CA TYR A 99 8.99 4.09 -16.69
C TYR A 99 9.37 3.20 -15.48
N PRO A 100 10.64 2.78 -15.37
CA PRO A 100 11.06 1.85 -14.30
C PRO A 100 10.81 2.42 -12.90
N GLU A 101 11.03 3.72 -12.69
CA GLU A 101 10.77 4.39 -11.41
C GLU A 101 9.29 4.35 -11.03
N LEU A 102 8.41 4.62 -11.98
CA LEU A 102 6.96 4.59 -11.76
C LEU A 102 6.46 3.17 -11.47
N ALA A 103 7.01 2.16 -12.13
CA ALA A 103 6.68 0.77 -11.86
C ALA A 103 7.02 0.38 -10.41
N GLU A 104 8.17 0.83 -9.88
CA GLU A 104 8.54 0.63 -8.49
C GLU A 104 7.63 1.41 -7.52
N ILE A 105 7.21 2.62 -7.87
CA ILE A 105 6.26 3.39 -7.05
C ILE A 105 4.91 2.65 -6.96
N LEU A 106 4.33 2.20 -8.08
CA LEU A 106 3.06 1.46 -8.08
C LEU A 106 3.14 0.17 -7.25
N LYS A 107 4.29 -0.52 -7.29
CA LYS A 107 4.54 -1.73 -6.49
C LYS A 107 4.56 -1.43 -4.99
N LYS A 108 5.14 -0.29 -4.58
CA LYS A 108 5.14 0.18 -3.19
C LYS A 108 3.75 0.58 -2.73
N LEU A 109 3.01 1.33 -3.55
CA LEU A 109 1.62 1.71 -3.30
C LEU A 109 0.72 0.48 -3.12
N SER A 110 1.00 -0.59 -3.86
CA SER A 110 0.25 -1.85 -3.77
C SER A 110 0.56 -2.68 -2.52
N ASN A 111 1.68 -2.42 -1.82
CA ASN A 111 2.13 -3.23 -0.68
C ASN A 111 2.66 -2.35 0.47
N PRO A 112 1.84 -1.46 1.05
CA PRO A 112 2.33 -0.51 2.07
C PRO A 112 2.82 -1.22 3.35
N HIS A 113 2.29 -2.40 3.70
CA HIS A 113 2.63 -3.10 4.92
C HIS A 113 3.97 -3.88 4.85
N ARG A 114 4.30 -4.45 3.70
CA ARG A 114 5.50 -5.31 3.54
C ARG A 114 6.83 -4.56 3.77
N GLU A 115 6.87 -3.25 3.53
CA GLU A 115 8.06 -2.44 3.86
C GLU A 115 8.20 -2.17 5.36
N ARG A 116 7.10 -2.17 6.12
CA ARG A 116 7.12 -1.97 7.57
C ARG A 116 7.68 -3.20 8.29
N ASP A 117 7.33 -4.39 7.82
CA ASP A 117 7.78 -5.65 8.41
C ASP A 117 9.26 -5.95 8.15
N LYS A 118 9.79 -5.61 6.96
CA LYS A 118 11.23 -5.73 6.67
C LYS A 118 12.08 -4.88 7.62
N ARG A 119 11.64 -3.65 7.93
CA ARG A 119 12.30 -2.79 8.92
C ARG A 119 12.22 -3.35 10.35
N ASN A 120 11.21 -4.14 10.66
CA ASN A 120 11.01 -4.73 11.98
C ASN A 120 11.78 -6.05 12.18
N TYR A 121 11.94 -6.87 11.13
CA TYR A 121 12.72 -8.12 11.23
C TYR A 121 14.23 -7.87 11.29
N SER A 122 14.74 -6.85 10.57
CA SER A 122 16.17 -6.49 10.60
C SER A 122 16.65 -5.91 11.94
N ARG A 123 15.76 -5.56 12.88
CA ARG A 123 16.14 -5.04 14.21
C ARG A 123 16.11 -6.08 15.34
N ARG A 124 15.66 -7.31 15.10
CA ARG A 124 15.55 -8.36 16.16
C ARG A 124 16.48 -9.56 15.95
N GLY A 125 17.63 -9.35 15.34
CA GLY A 125 18.53 -10.44 14.95
C GLY A 125 19.96 -10.28 15.45
N TRP A 126 20.17 -10.06 16.75
CA TRP A 126 21.46 -10.37 17.39
C TRP A 126 21.22 -11.55 18.34
N PRO A 127 21.61 -12.79 17.98
CA PRO A 127 21.77 -13.84 18.96
C PRO A 127 23.03 -13.49 19.77
N GLN A 128 22.84 -13.20 21.06
CA GLN A 128 23.94 -13.13 22.00
C GLN A 128 24.63 -14.51 22.00
N ARG A 129 25.84 -14.57 21.43
CA ARG A 129 26.72 -15.74 21.51
C ARG A 129 27.23 -15.81 22.95
N ASP A 130 26.52 -16.52 23.81
CA ASP A 130 27.08 -16.91 25.11
C ASP A 130 28.03 -18.10 24.90
N ALA A 131 29.32 -17.85 25.10
CA ALA A 131 30.39 -18.84 25.05
C ALA A 131 30.25 -19.86 26.20
N PRO A 132 30.76 -21.10 26.03
CA PRO A 132 30.61 -22.13 27.05
C PRO A 132 31.65 -21.92 28.15
N VAL A 133 31.20 -21.88 29.41
CA VAL A 133 32.09 -21.96 30.57
C VAL A 133 31.75 -23.24 31.35
N ASN A 134 32.60 -24.25 31.20
CA ASN A 134 32.69 -25.36 32.14
C ASN A 134 33.39 -24.86 33.41
N HIS A 135 32.86 -25.21 34.60
CA HIS A 135 33.51 -26.11 35.55
C HIS A 135 32.80 -26.12 36.92
N THR A 136 32.57 -27.35 37.40
CA THR A 136 32.66 -27.84 38.79
C THR A 136 31.57 -27.50 39.84
N SER A 137 30.65 -28.46 39.98
CA SER A 137 30.24 -29.16 41.22
C SER A 137 30.71 -28.63 42.60
N ARG A 138 29.77 -28.43 43.54
CA ARG A 138 29.69 -29.21 44.81
C ARG A 138 28.40 -28.92 45.61
N SER A 139 27.77 -30.02 46.03
CA SER A 139 26.61 -30.19 46.92
C SER A 139 26.77 -29.59 48.34
N LYS A 140 25.66 -29.17 48.97
CA LYS A 140 25.22 -29.64 50.31
C LYS A 140 23.79 -29.20 50.69
N ARG A 141 23.21 -30.00 51.59
CA ARG A 141 21.78 -30.26 51.88
C ARG A 141 21.15 -29.35 52.94
N ALA A 142 19.81 -29.31 52.89
CA ALA A 142 18.80 -29.38 53.98
C ALA A 142 18.66 -28.23 54.99
N ALA A 143 17.44 -27.68 55.11
CA ALA A 143 16.51 -27.95 56.22
C ALA A 143 15.27 -27.02 56.19
N THR A 144 14.07 -27.60 56.23
CA THR A 144 12.81 -26.99 56.73
C THR A 144 12.52 -27.66 58.08
N PRO A 145 11.91 -27.02 59.11
CA PRO A 145 10.44 -26.82 59.08
C PRO A 145 9.85 -25.63 59.90
N LYS A 146 8.63 -25.23 59.45
CA LYS A 146 7.42 -24.68 60.13
C LYS A 146 7.50 -24.10 61.56
N LYS A 147 6.76 -22.99 61.78
CA LYS A 147 5.70 -22.89 62.82
C LYS A 147 4.73 -21.72 62.58
N ASN A 148 3.45 -22.01 62.86
CA ASN A 148 2.29 -21.13 62.76
C ASN A 148 2.06 -20.29 64.02
N SER A 149 1.22 -19.25 63.83
CA SER A 149 0.17 -18.70 64.70
C SER A 149 0.47 -17.68 65.83
N ALA A 150 -0.27 -16.56 65.67
CA ALA A 150 -1.06 -15.80 66.66
C ALA A 150 -0.36 -14.77 67.56
N ILE A 151 -0.88 -13.53 67.58
CA ILE A 151 -1.68 -12.95 68.67
C ILE A 151 -1.90 -11.43 68.43
N MET A 152 -3.13 -10.96 68.69
CA MET A 152 -3.56 -9.55 68.76
C MET A 152 -2.97 -8.82 69.98
N ILE A 153 -2.85 -7.48 69.93
CA ILE A 153 -3.52 -6.49 70.81
C ILE A 153 -2.81 -5.12 70.74
N ARG A 154 -3.65 -4.10 70.49
CA ARG A 154 -3.63 -2.65 70.81
C ARG A 154 -2.39 -1.99 71.45
N SER A 155 -2.14 -0.76 70.99
CA SER A 155 -2.19 0.45 71.83
C SER A 155 -2.74 1.61 71.00
#